data_AF-A0A2S8NSD6-F1
#
_entry.id   AF-A0A2S8NSD6-F1
#
_cell.length_a   1.000
_cell.length_b   1.000
_cell.length_c   1.000
_cell.angle_alpha   90.00
_cell.angle_beta   90.00
_cell.angle_gamma   90.00
#
_symmetry.space_group_name_H-M   'P 1'
#
loop_
_entity.id
_entity.type
_entity.pdbx_description
1 polymer ?
#
loop_
_entity_poly.entity_id
_entity_poly.type
_entity_poly.pdbx_seq_one_letter_code
_entity_poly.pdbx_strand_id
1 'polypeptide(L)'
;MNDIVKNRVNSITFQFPLNGENFKNESILAYNVQKFKEENKQELTEYIFRHINHYALNGYQDVHLKDIPSAITKNNFVFKEWLEPIQKLLDKHNGIGKIITNYRNYIERYRVEINNNLTQARKQKQQEFLKEQELIEKANSLTPDMGLDIYQIQDEQVRVMEQIVQIDKSLEPIQLKKSWY
;
A
#
# COMPACT_ATOMS: atom_id res chain seq x y z
N MET A 1 28.16 1.55 11.72
CA MET A 1 27.13 1.29 10.67
C MET A 1 27.84 1.37 9.35
N ASN A 2 27.91 0.27 8.58
CA ASN A 2 28.64 0.19 7.31
C ASN A 2 28.11 1.26 6.33
N ASP A 3 28.99 1.87 5.52
CA ASP A 3 28.63 2.96 4.59
C ASP A 3 27.55 2.54 3.58
N ILE A 4 27.48 1.24 3.25
CA ILE A 4 26.41 0.65 2.44
C ILE A 4 25.04 0.81 3.13
N VAL A 5 24.98 0.60 4.45
CA VAL A 5 23.75 0.71 5.24
C VAL A 5 23.35 2.18 5.38
N LYS A 6 24.30 3.09 5.61
CA LYS A 6 24.02 4.54 5.62
C LYS A 6 23.47 5.03 4.27
N ASN A 7 24.07 4.60 3.16
CA ASN A 7 23.62 4.96 1.81
C ASN A 7 22.24 4.39 1.48
N ARG A 8 21.90 3.19 1.99
CA ARG A 8 20.55 2.62 1.89
C ARG A 8 19.51 3.35 2.74
N VAL A 9 19.85 3.71 3.98
CA VAL A 9 18.92 4.45 4.86
C VAL A 9 18.61 5.82 4.26
N ASN A 10 19.63 6.54 3.75
CA ASN A 10 19.44 7.85 3.12
C ASN A 10 18.67 7.80 1.79
N SER A 11 18.54 6.63 1.16
CA SER A 11 17.76 6.46 -0.09
C SER A 11 16.31 6.05 0.15
N ILE A 12 15.93 5.64 1.37
CA ILE A 12 14.53 5.36 1.72
C ILE A 12 13.90 6.64 2.26
N THR A 13 13.30 7.42 1.37
CA THR A 13 12.52 8.61 1.74
C THR A 13 11.03 8.28 1.78
N PHE A 14 10.41 8.32 2.96
CA PHE A 14 8.96 8.18 3.14
C PHE A 14 8.30 9.57 3.17
N GLN A 15 8.33 10.28 2.05
CA GLN A 15 7.58 11.53 1.94
C GLN A 15 6.14 11.22 1.54
N PHE A 16 5.19 11.65 2.35
CA PHE A 16 3.78 11.63 1.95
C PHE A 16 3.60 12.64 0.82
N PRO A 17 3.19 12.21 -0.39
CA PRO A 17 3.19 13.06 -1.59
C PRO A 17 2.08 14.12 -1.60
N LEU A 18 1.15 14.09 -0.64
CA LEU A 18 0.10 15.11 -0.48
C LEU A 18 0.50 16.11 0.60
N ASN A 19 0.18 17.37 0.36
CA ASN A 19 0.34 18.46 1.32
C ASN A 19 -1.02 19.12 1.63
N GLY A 20 -1.02 20.08 2.57
CA GLY A 20 -2.23 20.80 2.95
C GLY A 20 -2.91 21.54 1.79
N GLU A 21 -2.15 21.97 0.78
CA GLU A 21 -2.67 22.67 -0.39
C GLU A 21 -3.50 21.73 -1.28
N ASN A 22 -3.19 20.42 -1.33
CA ASN A 22 -4.03 19.44 -2.04
C ASN A 22 -5.46 19.40 -1.47
N PHE A 23 -5.58 19.29 -0.15
CA PHE A 23 -6.86 19.21 0.57
C PHE A 23 -7.60 20.55 0.62
N LYS A 24 -6.86 21.66 0.70
CA LYS A 24 -7.43 23.00 0.60
C LYS A 24 -8.08 23.23 -0.76
N ASN A 25 -7.42 22.84 -1.85
CA ASN A 25 -7.98 22.95 -3.19
C ASN A 25 -9.24 22.11 -3.37
N GLU A 26 -9.26 20.88 -2.85
CA GLU A 26 -10.45 20.04 -2.84
C GLU A 26 -11.59 20.66 -2.03
N SER A 27 -11.29 21.19 -0.83
CA SER A 27 -12.26 21.89 0.02
C SER A 27 -12.86 23.12 -0.66
N ILE A 28 -12.05 23.90 -1.37
CA ILE A 28 -12.52 25.07 -2.14
C ILE A 28 -13.47 24.64 -3.25
N LEU A 29 -13.13 23.58 -3.99
CA LEU A 29 -14.01 23.03 -5.03
C LEU A 29 -15.33 22.53 -4.45
N ALA A 30 -15.28 21.81 -3.32
CA ALA A 30 -16.48 21.33 -2.63
C ALA A 30 -17.38 22.48 -2.17
N TYR A 31 -16.79 23.53 -1.60
CA TYR A 31 -17.50 24.74 -1.21
C TYR A 31 -18.16 25.41 -2.42
N ASN A 32 -17.44 25.56 -3.54
CA ASN A 32 -17.96 26.19 -4.75
C ASN A 32 -19.12 25.39 -5.37
N VAL A 33 -19.03 24.06 -5.39
CA VAL A 33 -20.14 23.19 -5.85
C VAL A 33 -21.36 23.36 -4.95
N GLN A 34 -21.18 23.35 -3.63
CA GLN A 34 -22.27 23.52 -2.69
C GLN A 34 -22.91 24.91 -2.83
N LYS A 35 -22.11 25.97 -2.96
CA LYS A 35 -22.60 27.33 -3.18
C LYS A 35 -23.39 27.42 -4.49
N PHE A 36 -22.83 26.92 -5.60
CA PHE A 36 -23.50 26.88 -6.90
C PHE A 36 -24.84 26.15 -6.84
N LYS A 37 -24.90 25.00 -6.17
CA LYS A 37 -26.14 24.28 -5.93
C LYS A 37 -27.15 25.15 -5.18
N GLU A 38 -26.77 25.74 -4.06
CA GLU A 38 -27.71 26.53 -3.24
C GLU A 38 -28.26 27.75 -4.00
N GLU A 39 -27.44 28.40 -4.81
CA GLU A 39 -27.82 29.57 -5.62
C GLU A 39 -28.77 29.20 -6.77
N ASN A 40 -28.61 28.01 -7.37
CA ASN A 40 -29.32 27.65 -8.61
C ASN A 40 -30.36 26.53 -8.42
N LYS A 41 -30.47 25.91 -7.24
CA LYS A 41 -31.33 24.73 -7.00
C LYS A 41 -32.79 24.93 -7.41
N GLN A 42 -33.34 26.12 -7.18
CA GLN A 42 -34.74 26.40 -7.50
C GLN A 42 -34.94 26.41 -9.01
N GLU A 43 -34.09 27.15 -9.75
CA GLU A 43 -34.15 27.23 -11.20
C GLU A 43 -34.05 25.86 -11.87
N LEU A 44 -33.08 25.03 -11.46
CA LEU A 44 -32.94 23.69 -12.02
C LEU A 44 -34.15 22.81 -11.67
N THR A 45 -34.66 22.89 -10.43
CA THR A 45 -35.84 22.10 -10.03
C THR A 45 -37.06 22.47 -10.86
N GLU A 46 -37.30 23.77 -11.06
CA GLU A 46 -38.39 24.25 -11.91
C GLU A 46 -38.18 23.85 -13.38
N TYR A 47 -36.95 23.95 -13.89
CA TYR A 47 -36.61 23.54 -15.25
C TYR A 47 -36.91 22.06 -15.49
N ILE A 48 -36.43 21.19 -14.59
CA ILE A 48 -36.68 19.74 -14.63
C ILE A 48 -38.17 19.45 -14.54
N PHE A 49 -38.85 20.03 -13.55
CA PHE A 49 -40.28 19.81 -13.33
C PHE A 49 -41.10 20.21 -14.56
N ARG A 50 -40.83 21.38 -15.15
CA ARG A 50 -41.53 21.83 -16.36
C ARG A 50 -41.30 20.88 -17.52
N HIS A 51 -40.06 20.49 -17.81
CA HIS A 51 -39.78 19.68 -19.00
C HIS A 51 -40.27 18.24 -18.87
N ILE A 52 -40.16 17.61 -17.69
CA ILE A 52 -40.72 16.26 -17.45
C ILE A 52 -42.24 16.28 -17.57
N ASN A 53 -42.90 17.27 -16.96
CA ASN A 53 -44.36 17.34 -16.99
C ASN A 53 -44.92 17.84 -18.32
N HIS A 54 -44.19 18.64 -19.08
CA HIS A 54 -44.61 19.06 -20.42
C HIS A 54 -44.80 17.83 -21.31
N TYR A 55 -43.81 16.92 -21.33
CA TYR A 55 -43.99 15.63 -21.99
C TYR A 55 -45.17 14.83 -21.41
N ALA A 56 -45.29 14.72 -20.09
CA ALA A 56 -46.34 13.93 -19.46
C ALA A 56 -47.77 14.47 -19.71
N LEU A 57 -47.93 15.78 -19.86
CA LEU A 57 -49.23 16.44 -20.00
C LEU A 57 -49.70 16.53 -21.45
N ASN A 58 -48.79 16.81 -22.39
CA ASN A 58 -49.17 17.05 -23.78
C ASN A 58 -48.16 16.50 -24.81
N GLY A 59 -47.12 15.78 -24.40
CA GLY A 59 -46.14 15.16 -25.30
C GLY A 59 -45.38 16.14 -26.18
N TYR A 60 -45.23 17.42 -25.77
CA TYR A 60 -44.68 18.51 -26.61
C TYR A 60 -45.50 18.81 -27.87
N GLN A 61 -46.81 18.54 -27.88
CA GLN A 61 -47.68 18.83 -29.05
C GLN A 61 -47.67 20.30 -29.50
N ASP A 62 -47.35 21.22 -28.60
CA ASP A 62 -47.20 22.66 -28.84
C ASP A 62 -45.82 23.07 -29.37
N VAL A 63 -44.85 22.15 -29.42
CA VAL A 63 -43.51 22.39 -29.97
C VAL A 63 -43.44 21.92 -31.42
N HIS A 64 -43.14 22.83 -32.34
CA HIS A 64 -43.01 22.48 -33.74
C HIS A 64 -41.77 21.59 -33.99
N LEU A 65 -41.90 20.58 -34.86
CA LEU A 65 -40.84 19.59 -35.14
C LEU A 65 -39.47 20.22 -35.44
N LYS A 66 -39.45 21.30 -36.23
CA LYS A 66 -38.24 22.05 -36.59
C LYS A 66 -37.48 22.65 -35.39
N ASP A 67 -38.17 22.91 -34.28
CA ASP A 67 -37.62 23.57 -33.09
C ASP A 67 -37.10 22.56 -32.06
N ILE A 68 -37.46 21.28 -32.18
CA ILE A 68 -37.02 20.19 -31.29
C ILE A 68 -35.48 20.11 -31.18
N PRO A 69 -34.69 20.15 -32.28
CA PRO A 69 -33.22 20.10 -32.16
C PRO A 69 -32.64 21.25 -31.33
N SER A 70 -33.22 22.45 -31.44
CA SER A 70 -32.81 23.61 -30.65
C SER A 70 -33.13 23.42 -29.17
N ALA A 71 -34.32 22.89 -28.86
CA ALA A 71 -34.72 22.58 -27.48
C ALA A 71 -33.79 21.53 -26.84
N ILE A 72 -33.42 20.47 -27.57
CA ILE A 72 -32.45 19.45 -27.10
C ILE A 72 -31.08 20.10 -26.84
N THR A 73 -30.61 20.95 -27.73
CA THR A 73 -29.33 21.66 -27.57
C THR A 73 -29.32 22.52 -26.32
N LYS A 74 -30.40 23.28 -26.08
CA LYS A 74 -30.57 24.09 -24.87
C LYS A 74 -30.58 23.23 -23.60
N ASN A 75 -31.28 22.10 -23.64
CA ASN A 75 -31.32 21.15 -22.53
C ASN A 75 -29.91 20.63 -22.19
N ASN A 76 -29.16 20.20 -23.20
CA ASN A 76 -27.79 19.73 -23.02
C ASN A 76 -26.88 20.82 -22.43
N PHE A 77 -27.06 22.08 -22.84
CA PHE A 77 -26.29 23.20 -22.30
C PHE A 77 -26.58 23.41 -20.80
N VAL A 78 -27.86 23.48 -20.42
CA VAL A 78 -28.28 23.62 -19.01
C VAL A 78 -27.67 22.53 -18.14
N PHE A 79 -27.81 21.25 -18.53
CA PHE A 79 -27.24 20.16 -17.73
C PHE A 79 -25.72 20.13 -17.73
N LYS A 80 -25.06 20.56 -18.81
CA LYS A 80 -23.61 20.67 -18.86
C LYS A 80 -23.08 21.67 -17.84
N GLU A 81 -23.70 22.85 -17.72
CA GLU A 81 -23.31 23.87 -16.72
C GLU A 81 -23.39 23.33 -15.29
N TRP A 82 -24.37 22.46 -15.00
CA TRP A 82 -24.50 21.81 -13.71
C TRP A 82 -23.50 20.70 -13.45
N LEU A 83 -23.18 19.90 -14.47
CA LEU A 83 -22.29 18.74 -14.33
C LEU A 83 -20.81 19.12 -14.29
N GLU A 84 -20.39 20.19 -14.97
CA GLU A 84 -18.99 20.62 -15.01
C GLU A 84 -18.35 20.87 -13.63
N PRO A 85 -18.93 21.66 -12.71
CA PRO A 85 -18.32 21.91 -11.41
C PRO A 85 -18.25 20.65 -10.55
N ILE A 86 -19.26 19.77 -10.66
CA ILE A 86 -19.30 18.47 -9.97
C ILE A 86 -18.18 17.57 -10.50
N GLN A 87 -17.99 17.52 -11.82
CA GLN A 87 -16.95 16.71 -12.44
C GLN A 87 -15.54 17.17 -12.00
N LYS A 88 -15.29 18.48 -11.94
CA LYS A 88 -14.00 19.03 -11.46
C LYS A 88 -13.69 18.61 -10.02
N LEU A 89 -14.69 18.62 -9.14
CA LEU A 89 -14.54 18.13 -7.76
C LEU A 89 -14.24 16.63 -7.73
N LEU A 90 -14.99 15.83 -8.49
CA LEU A 90 -14.81 14.39 -8.57
C LEU A 90 -13.42 14.01 -9.07
N ASP A 91 -12.93 14.69 -10.12
CA ASP A 91 -11.60 14.46 -10.67
C ASP A 91 -10.51 14.76 -9.66
N LYS A 92 -10.64 15.86 -8.90
CA LYS A 92 -9.69 16.21 -7.83
C LYS A 92 -9.68 15.16 -6.71
N HIS A 93 -10.87 14.76 -6.25
CA HIS A 93 -11.03 13.73 -5.22
C HIS A 93 -10.39 12.40 -5.65
N ASN A 94 -10.70 11.96 -6.88
CA ASN A 94 -10.12 10.75 -7.46
C ASN A 94 -8.59 10.84 -7.60
N GLY A 95 -8.05 12.00 -7.95
CA GLY A 95 -6.61 12.25 -7.99
C GLY A 95 -5.96 12.05 -6.63
N ILE A 96 -6.55 12.61 -5.57
CA ILE A 96 -6.09 12.44 -4.18
C ILE A 96 -6.18 10.96 -3.76
N GLY A 97 -7.31 10.30 -4.03
CA GLY A 97 -7.52 8.89 -3.70
C GLY A 97 -6.49 7.94 -4.35
N LYS A 98 -6.14 8.18 -5.61
CA LYS A 98 -5.08 7.43 -6.31
C LYS A 98 -3.73 7.58 -5.63
N ILE A 99 -3.37 8.81 -5.25
CA ILE A 99 -2.10 9.11 -4.57
C ILE A 99 -2.03 8.38 -3.22
N ILE A 100 -3.09 8.46 -2.41
CA ILE A 100 -3.19 7.76 -1.12
C ILE A 100 -3.04 6.24 -1.31
N THR A 101 -3.76 5.67 -2.28
CA THR A 101 -3.72 4.23 -2.57
C THR A 101 -2.32 3.78 -2.96
N ASN A 102 -1.64 4.54 -3.83
CA ASN A 102 -0.27 4.23 -4.24
C ASN A 102 0.70 4.29 -3.06
N TYR A 103 0.58 5.31 -2.20
CA TYR A 103 1.41 5.45 -1.01
C TYR A 103 1.20 4.29 -0.01
N ARG A 104 -0.05 3.88 0.22
CA ARG A 104 -0.38 2.69 1.02
C ARG A 104 0.30 1.44 0.44
N ASN A 105 0.13 1.21 -0.85
CA ASN A 105 0.70 0.03 -1.52
C ASN A 105 2.23 0.02 -1.45
N TYR A 106 2.87 1.19 -1.49
CA TYR A 106 4.31 1.32 -1.32
C TYR A 106 4.78 0.89 0.08
N ILE A 107 4.12 1.37 1.14
CA ILE A 107 4.41 0.95 2.52
C ILE A 107 4.17 -0.56 2.70
N GLU A 108 3.07 -1.06 2.16
CA GLU A 108 2.70 -2.47 2.25
C GLU A 108 3.74 -3.41 1.61
N ARG A 109 4.36 -2.99 0.50
CA ARG A 109 5.46 -3.75 -0.12
C ARG A 109 6.64 -3.91 0.83
N TYR A 110 7.06 -2.85 1.51
CA TYR A 110 8.14 -2.96 2.49
C TYR A 110 7.77 -3.85 3.68
N ARG A 111 6.53 -3.77 4.17
CA ARG A 111 6.06 -4.68 5.23
C ARG A 111 6.21 -6.15 4.80
N VAL A 112 5.78 -6.48 3.59
CA VAL A 112 5.89 -7.85 3.03
C VAL A 112 7.36 -8.24 2.87
N GLU A 113 8.20 -7.37 2.33
CA GLU A 113 9.64 -7.63 2.15
C GLU A 113 10.34 -7.92 3.49
N ILE A 114 10.08 -7.10 4.52
CA ILE A 114 10.63 -7.30 5.86
C ILE A 114 10.16 -8.64 6.44
N ASN A 115 8.86 -8.95 6.35
CA ASN A 115 8.32 -10.22 6.85
C ASN A 115 8.92 -11.43 6.14
N ASN A 116 9.15 -11.34 4.82
CA ASN A 116 9.82 -12.37 4.06
C ASN A 116 11.26 -12.56 4.53
N ASN A 117 12.01 -11.47 4.70
CA ASN A 117 13.39 -11.51 5.19
C ASN A 117 13.47 -12.12 6.60
N LEU A 118 12.58 -11.73 7.51
CA LEU A 118 12.49 -12.32 8.86
C LEU A 118 12.14 -13.81 8.81
N THR A 119 11.24 -14.21 7.91
CA THR A 119 10.88 -15.62 7.73
C THR A 119 12.05 -16.45 7.22
N GLN A 120 12.83 -15.92 6.27
CA GLN A 120 14.03 -16.59 5.77
C GLN A 120 15.09 -16.71 6.86
N ALA A 121 15.35 -15.64 7.61
CA ALA A 121 16.27 -15.68 8.74
C ALA A 121 15.84 -16.71 9.80
N ARG A 122 14.55 -16.79 10.12
CA ARG A 122 14.01 -17.83 11.02
C ARG A 122 14.29 -19.23 10.50
N LYS A 123 14.04 -19.50 9.22
CA LYS A 123 14.28 -20.82 8.61
C LYS A 123 15.75 -21.20 8.66
N GLN A 124 16.65 -20.26 8.38
CA GLN A 124 18.09 -20.47 8.47
C GLN A 124 18.51 -20.83 9.89
N LYS A 125 18.08 -20.06 10.89
CA LYS A 125 18.36 -20.35 12.30
C LYS A 125 17.83 -21.72 12.74
N GLN A 126 16.64 -22.10 12.28
CA GLN A 126 16.09 -23.43 12.57
C GLN A 126 16.93 -24.56 11.94
N GLN A 127 17.42 -24.38 10.72
CA GLN A 127 18.31 -25.36 10.07
C GLN A 127 19.66 -25.46 10.77
N GLU A 128 20.23 -24.34 11.20
CA GLU A 128 21.47 -24.31 11.99
C GLU A 128 21.31 -25.07 13.31
N PHE A 129 20.23 -24.82 14.05
CA PHE A 129 19.91 -25.54 15.28
C PHE A 129 19.72 -27.05 15.06
N LEU A 130 19.03 -27.46 13.99
CA LEU A 130 18.87 -28.89 13.68
C LEU A 130 20.21 -29.56 13.37
N LYS A 131 21.11 -28.91 12.63
CA LYS A 131 22.46 -29.42 12.36
C LYS A 131 23.28 -29.58 13.65
N GLU A 132 23.16 -28.63 14.57
CA GLU A 132 23.79 -28.72 15.89
C GLU A 132 23.33 -29.97 16.64
N GLN A 133 22.02 -30.24 16.67
CA GLN A 133 21.46 -31.45 17.30
C GLN A 133 21.96 -32.73 16.62
N GLU A 134 21.97 -32.79 15.29
CA GLU A 134 22.50 -33.94 14.53
C GLU A 134 23.98 -34.19 14.84
N LEU A 135 24.78 -33.12 14.95
CA LEU A 135 26.20 -33.20 15.30
C LEU A 135 26.40 -33.74 16.73
N ILE A 136 25.60 -33.29 17.69
CA ILE A 136 25.61 -33.78 19.08
C ILE A 136 25.26 -35.27 19.12
N GLU A 137 24.19 -35.69 18.44
CA GLU A 137 23.79 -37.10 18.36
C GLU A 137 24.88 -37.97 17.71
N LYS A 138 25.51 -37.49 16.63
CA LYS A 138 26.64 -38.18 15.98
C LYS A 138 27.83 -38.33 16.94
N ALA A 139 28.23 -37.27 17.63
CA ALA A 139 29.36 -37.34 18.57
C ALA A 139 29.11 -38.29 19.74
N ASN A 140 27.87 -38.34 20.24
CA ASN A 140 27.46 -39.20 21.34
C ASN A 140 27.32 -40.68 20.96
N SER A 141 27.22 -41.00 19.66
CA SER A 141 27.07 -42.38 19.17
C SER A 141 28.40 -43.04 18.77
N LEU A 142 29.53 -42.31 18.79
CA LEU A 142 30.86 -42.86 18.51
C LEU A 142 31.27 -43.87 19.60
N THR A 143 31.59 -45.11 19.19
CA THR A 143 32.01 -46.17 20.12
C THR A 143 33.16 -47.00 19.54
N PRO A 144 34.00 -47.63 20.40
CA PRO A 144 35.05 -48.53 19.93
C PRO A 144 34.56 -49.72 19.10
N ASP A 145 33.31 -50.16 19.33
CA ASP A 145 32.66 -51.26 18.61
C ASP A 145 32.44 -50.96 17.12
N MET A 146 32.57 -49.69 16.71
CA MET A 146 32.55 -49.25 15.31
C MET A 146 33.94 -49.36 14.63
N GLY A 147 34.93 -49.93 15.30
CA GLY A 147 36.31 -50.08 14.79
C GLY A 147 37.17 -48.83 14.92
N LEU A 148 36.76 -47.87 15.76
CA LEU A 148 37.50 -46.65 16.08
C LEU A 148 38.31 -46.86 17.35
N ASP A 149 39.55 -46.35 17.40
CA ASP A 149 40.30 -46.29 18.64
C ASP A 149 39.92 -45.06 19.49
N ILE A 150 40.33 -45.06 20.76
CA ILE A 150 39.97 -44.01 21.73
C ILE A 150 40.47 -42.62 21.29
N TYR A 151 41.64 -42.55 20.63
CA TYR A 151 42.19 -41.27 20.17
C TYR A 151 41.41 -40.73 18.97
N GLN A 152 40.99 -41.60 18.04
CA GLN A 152 40.13 -41.23 16.91
C GLN A 152 38.76 -40.73 17.36
N ILE A 153 38.18 -41.35 18.40
CA ILE A 153 36.91 -40.89 18.98
C ILE A 153 37.08 -39.50 19.59
N GLN A 154 38.16 -39.27 20.34
CA GLN A 154 38.44 -37.97 20.96
C GLN A 154 38.65 -36.87 19.91
N ASP A 155 39.43 -37.14 18.86
CA ASP A 155 39.70 -36.18 17.78
C ASP A 155 38.41 -35.77 17.04
N GLU A 156 37.52 -36.73 16.75
CA GLU A 156 36.25 -36.42 16.07
C GLU A 156 35.27 -35.68 17.00
N GLN A 157 35.24 -36.00 18.30
CA GLN A 157 34.45 -35.25 19.28
C GLN A 157 34.92 -33.80 19.40
N VAL A 158 36.24 -33.54 19.39
CA VAL A 158 36.80 -32.17 19.39
C VAL A 158 36.40 -31.43 18.12
N ARG A 159 36.52 -32.06 16.94
CA ARG A 159 36.13 -31.46 15.66
C ARG A 159 34.65 -31.10 15.60
N VAL A 160 33.77 -31.93 16.18
CA VAL A 160 32.33 -31.66 16.27
C VAL A 160 32.06 -30.50 17.23
N MET A 161 32.71 -30.46 18.39
CA MET A 161 32.57 -29.37 19.35
C MET A 161 32.97 -28.02 18.74
N GLU A 162 34.04 -27.98 17.94
CA GLU A 162 34.45 -26.76 17.22
C GLU A 162 33.38 -26.28 16.23
N GLN A 163 32.67 -27.18 15.56
CA GLN A 163 31.58 -26.84 14.64
C GLN A 163 30.35 -26.30 15.37
N ILE A 164 29.99 -26.90 16.51
CA ILE A 164 28.89 -26.44 17.38
C ILE A 164 29.16 -25.00 17.86
N VAL A 165 30.38 -24.72 18.32
CA VAL A 165 30.77 -23.37 18.78
C VAL A 165 30.62 -22.30 17.68
N GLN A 166 30.82 -22.66 16.40
CA GLN A 166 30.60 -21.73 15.29
C GLN A 166 29.11 -21.49 15.01
N ILE A 167 28.27 -22.52 15.16
CA ILE A 167 26.81 -22.41 15.03
C ILE A 167 26.23 -21.56 16.17
N ASP A 168 26.65 -21.79 17.42
CA ASP A 168 26.18 -21.00 18.56
C ASP A 168 26.45 -19.49 18.36
N LYS A 169 27.66 -19.16 17.88
CA LYS A 169 28.04 -17.78 17.54
C LYS A 169 27.19 -17.17 16.43
N SER A 170 26.73 -17.93 15.44
CA SER A 170 25.85 -17.41 14.37
C SER A 170 24.41 -17.18 14.87
N LEU A 171 23.98 -17.91 15.89
CA LEU A 171 22.66 -17.80 16.49
C LEU A 171 22.52 -16.63 17.47
N GLU A 172 23.63 -16.19 18.08
CA GLU A 172 23.65 -15.09 19.06
C GLU A 172 22.96 -13.80 18.56
N PRO A 173 22.18 -13.13 19.42
CA PRO A 173 21.54 -11.87 19.06
C PRO A 173 22.57 -10.75 18.90
N ILE A 174 22.72 -10.21 17.70
CA ILE A 174 23.48 -8.98 17.47
C ILE A 174 22.75 -7.84 18.19
N GLN A 175 23.41 -7.19 19.15
CA GLN A 175 22.87 -6.01 19.80
C GLN A 175 22.70 -4.88 18.78
N LEU A 176 21.46 -4.66 18.33
CA LEU A 176 21.11 -3.47 17.58
C LEU A 176 21.10 -2.29 18.57
N LYS A 177 22.09 -1.40 18.46
CA LYS A 177 22.03 -0.10 19.14
C LYS A 177 20.69 0.56 18.77
N LYS A 178 19.86 0.80 19.78
CA LYS A 178 18.66 1.62 19.64
C LYS A 178 19.06 2.96 19.05
N SER A 179 18.78 3.18 17.78
CA SER A 179 18.69 4.52 17.20
C SER A 179 17.22 4.69 16.84
N TRP A 180 16.46 5.09 17.84
CA TRP A 180 15.11 5.58 17.66
C TRP A 180 15.16 7.06 18.04
N TYR A 181 14.86 7.91 17.05
CA TYR A 181 14.33 9.26 17.27
C TYR A 181 12.98 9.15 17.98
#